data_AF-A0AAV5RAX4-F1
#
_entry.id   AF-A0AAV5RAX4-F1
#
_cell.length_a   1.000
_cell.length_b   1.000
_cell.length_c   1.000
_cell.angle_alpha   90.00
_cell.angle_beta   90.00
_cell.angle_gamma   90.00
#
_symmetry.space_group_name_H-M   'P 1'
#
loop_
_entity.id
_entity.type
_entity.pdbx_description
1 polymer ?
#
loop_
_entity_poly.entity_id
_entity_poly.type
_entity_poly.pdbx_seq_one_letter_code
_entity_poly.pdbx_strand_id
1 'polypeptide(L)'
;MSDNSLTADEISLYDRQIRLWGMAAQKSLRNSNILVINMSGVGVEIIKNLTLGGIGKLTIIDNNKLKEQDLNCNFFVEKDQIGEFKVNASKLKIQDMNPRVKIEIDNRNWEDLEIEEFKKFQIIISTGLNSRQISKIDGISRELNIPMITCCVHGINGFIFNDLIKNLSWIKVEFNENREIGEFNLVSNIVKIDEIMENDNKFHKLLIENKFRKWDELNGKFLNLQFPSDKKKKKKINILLIMILSLLDMNEEFYGKDIEDVVIDLEEFKLHISENLNKFELPQSLIEFENEKFDKYLKIFIRNAYCEYQPSNSIIGGVVAQDVINTIVQKELAINNVSILDGFNSEMPIYIL
;
A
#
# COMPACT_ATOMS: atom_id res chain seq x y z
N MET A 1 -4.17 -32.92 -15.72
CA MET A 1 -3.79 -32.49 -14.37
C MET A 1 -2.35 -32.01 -14.47
N SER A 2 -2.12 -30.70 -14.57
CA SER A 2 -0.76 -30.16 -14.55
C SER A 2 -0.17 -30.39 -13.16
N ASP A 3 1.05 -30.91 -13.11
CA ASP A 3 1.75 -31.17 -11.86
C ASP A 3 1.96 -29.84 -11.12
N ASN A 4 1.19 -29.66 -10.03
CA ASN A 4 1.13 -28.42 -9.27
C ASN A 4 2.23 -28.40 -8.19
N SER A 5 3.30 -29.17 -8.37
CA SER A 5 4.48 -29.19 -7.51
C SER A 5 5.53 -28.18 -8.00
N LEU A 6 6.31 -27.62 -7.08
CA LEU A 6 7.45 -26.77 -7.43
C LEU A 6 8.56 -27.64 -8.02
N THR A 7 9.15 -27.19 -9.12
CA THR A 7 10.30 -27.86 -9.75
C THR A 7 11.54 -27.79 -8.84
N ALA A 8 12.50 -28.68 -9.03
CA ALA A 8 13.75 -28.66 -8.25
C ALA A 8 14.50 -27.32 -8.38
N ASP A 9 14.51 -26.75 -9.59
CA ASP A 9 15.12 -25.44 -9.85
C ASP A 9 14.39 -24.30 -9.10
N GLU A 10 13.05 -24.33 -9.05
CA GLU A 10 12.27 -23.37 -8.26
C GLU A 10 12.53 -23.52 -6.76
N ILE A 11 12.63 -24.75 -6.26
CA ILE A 11 12.96 -25.01 -4.85
C ILE A 11 14.34 -24.46 -4.52
N SER A 12 15.34 -24.67 -5.38
CA SER A 12 16.70 -24.15 -5.17
C SER A 12 16.74 -22.62 -5.22
N LEU A 13 16.03 -21.99 -6.16
CA LEU A 13 16.00 -20.53 -6.30
C LEU A 13 15.32 -19.87 -5.10
N TYR A 14 14.18 -20.42 -4.65
CA TYR A 14 13.38 -19.88 -3.56
C TYR A 14 13.73 -20.51 -2.21
N ASP A 15 14.86 -21.21 -2.05
CA ASP A 15 15.21 -21.91 -0.81
C ASP A 15 15.13 -20.99 0.42
N ARG A 16 15.69 -19.78 0.32
CA ARG A 16 15.64 -18.78 1.42
C ARG A 16 14.21 -18.35 1.74
N GLN A 17 13.38 -18.15 0.71
CA GLN A 17 11.98 -17.76 0.84
C GLN A 17 11.14 -18.90 1.45
N ILE A 18 11.33 -20.13 0.96
CA ILE A 18 10.70 -21.36 1.46
C ILE A 18 11.07 -21.60 2.92
N ARG A 19 12.29 -21.29 3.36
CA ARG A 19 12.66 -21.37 4.79
C ARG A 19 11.84 -20.44 5.68
N LEU A 20 11.43 -19.28 5.18
CA LEU A 20 10.63 -18.31 5.92
C LEU A 20 9.15 -18.71 5.95
N TRP A 21 8.55 -18.93 4.79
CA TRP A 21 7.10 -19.12 4.69
C TRP A 21 6.65 -20.57 4.41
N GLY A 22 7.56 -21.47 4.08
CA GLY A 22 7.27 -22.87 3.80
C GLY A 22 6.83 -23.13 2.36
N MET A 23 6.83 -24.40 1.96
CA MET A 23 6.52 -24.80 0.58
C MET A 23 5.10 -24.47 0.13
N ALA A 24 4.11 -24.64 1.02
CA ALA A 24 2.71 -24.35 0.69
C ALA A 24 2.51 -22.86 0.35
N ALA A 25 3.14 -21.97 1.12
CA ALA A 25 3.12 -20.54 0.88
C ALA A 25 3.76 -20.16 -0.47
N GLN A 26 4.94 -20.72 -0.78
CA GLN A 26 5.58 -20.47 -2.08
C GLN A 26 4.72 -20.96 -3.25
N LYS A 27 4.02 -22.09 -3.08
CA LYS A 27 3.07 -22.59 -4.08
C LYS A 27 1.87 -21.65 -4.27
N SER A 28 1.34 -21.05 -3.19
CA SER A 28 0.30 -20.02 -3.29
C SER A 28 0.81 -18.80 -4.06
N LEU A 29 2.03 -18.33 -3.79
CA LEU A 29 2.66 -17.24 -4.54
C LEU A 29 2.79 -17.58 -6.02
N ARG A 30 3.33 -18.74 -6.37
CA ARG A 30 3.45 -19.19 -7.78
C ARG A 30 2.11 -19.28 -8.52
N ASN A 31 1.01 -19.49 -7.83
CA ASN A 31 -0.32 -19.57 -8.42
C ASN A 31 -1.06 -18.21 -8.40
N SER A 32 -0.41 -17.15 -7.95
CA SER A 32 -1.03 -15.84 -7.84
C SER A 32 -1.09 -15.07 -9.15
N ASN A 33 -2.13 -14.24 -9.28
CA ASN A 33 -2.31 -13.31 -10.40
C ASN A 33 -2.62 -11.91 -9.85
N ILE A 34 -1.68 -10.99 -10.01
CA ILE A 34 -1.70 -9.68 -9.36
C ILE A 34 -1.78 -8.58 -10.41
N LEU A 35 -2.60 -7.57 -10.15
CA LEU A 35 -2.68 -6.36 -10.95
C LEU A 35 -1.91 -5.23 -10.26
N VAL A 36 -1.09 -4.49 -11.01
CA VAL A 36 -0.52 -3.20 -10.62
C VAL A 36 -1.04 -2.12 -11.57
N ILE A 37 -1.70 -1.11 -11.02
CA ILE A 37 -2.20 0.08 -11.73
C ILE A 37 -1.24 1.23 -11.49
N ASN A 38 -0.81 1.84 -12.60
CA ASN A 38 0.26 2.81 -12.73
C ASN A 38 1.64 2.28 -12.32
N MET A 39 2.65 2.69 -13.07
CA MET A 39 4.04 2.38 -12.82
C MET A 39 4.78 3.67 -12.43
N SER A 40 4.34 4.23 -11.30
CA SER A 40 5.07 5.29 -10.61
C SER A 40 6.36 4.72 -9.98
N GLY A 41 7.26 5.55 -9.45
CA GLY A 41 8.49 5.11 -8.78
C GLY A 41 8.26 4.08 -7.66
N VAL A 42 7.21 4.23 -6.85
CA VAL A 42 6.82 3.20 -5.87
C VAL A 42 6.28 1.93 -6.56
N GLY A 43 5.54 2.08 -7.67
CA GLY A 43 5.08 0.96 -8.49
C GLY A 43 6.23 0.14 -9.06
N VAL A 44 7.29 0.79 -9.53
CA VAL A 44 8.53 0.13 -10.02
C VAL A 44 9.13 -0.76 -8.93
N GLU A 45 9.23 -0.27 -7.70
CA GLU A 45 9.74 -1.02 -6.56
C GLU A 45 8.85 -2.21 -6.18
N ILE A 46 7.52 -2.02 -6.21
CA ILE A 46 6.55 -3.11 -5.98
C ILE A 46 6.70 -4.20 -7.06
N ILE A 47 6.74 -3.81 -8.34
CA ILE A 47 6.90 -4.72 -9.48
C ILE A 47 8.19 -5.53 -9.33
N LYS A 48 9.30 -4.87 -9.00
CA LYS A 48 10.59 -5.52 -8.74
C LYS A 48 10.47 -6.57 -7.64
N ASN A 49 9.94 -6.18 -6.48
CA ASN A 49 9.88 -7.07 -5.31
C ASN A 49 8.94 -8.25 -5.53
N LEU A 50 7.79 -8.05 -6.17
CA LEU A 50 6.85 -9.13 -6.48
C LEU A 50 7.41 -10.10 -7.53
N THR A 51 8.07 -9.58 -8.57
CA THR A 51 8.70 -10.40 -9.62
C THR A 51 9.82 -11.27 -9.04
N LEU A 52 10.69 -10.70 -8.20
CA LEU A 52 11.74 -11.46 -7.50
C LEU A 52 11.17 -12.38 -6.40
N GLY A 53 10.01 -12.04 -5.84
CA GLY A 53 9.26 -12.87 -4.90
C GLY A 53 8.65 -14.13 -5.54
N GLY A 54 8.69 -14.25 -6.86
CA GLY A 54 8.26 -15.45 -7.57
C GLY A 54 6.75 -15.65 -7.59
N ILE A 55 5.99 -14.55 -7.70
CA ILE A 55 4.55 -14.62 -7.98
C ILE A 55 4.28 -15.32 -9.32
N GLY A 56 3.06 -15.82 -9.55
CA GLY A 56 2.74 -16.53 -10.78
C GLY A 56 2.67 -15.62 -12.00
N LYS A 57 1.85 -14.58 -11.89
CA LYS A 57 1.54 -13.65 -12.96
C LYS A 57 1.38 -12.24 -12.41
N LEU A 58 1.98 -11.29 -13.13
CA LEU A 58 1.88 -9.87 -12.88
C LEU A 58 1.34 -9.17 -14.12
N THR A 59 0.22 -8.48 -14.00
CA THR A 59 -0.27 -7.57 -15.04
C THR A 59 -0.07 -6.13 -14.60
N ILE A 60 0.54 -5.32 -15.47
CA ILE A 60 0.82 -3.91 -15.20
C ILE A 60 0.03 -3.06 -16.19
N ILE A 61 -0.76 -2.13 -15.67
CA ILE A 61 -1.58 -1.22 -16.48
C ILE A 61 -1.12 0.20 -16.26
N ASP A 62 -0.61 0.84 -17.30
CA ASP A 62 -0.18 2.25 -17.26
C ASP A 62 -0.26 2.87 -18.66
N ASN A 63 -1.03 3.94 -18.80
CA ASN A 63 -1.18 4.68 -20.06
C ASN A 63 -0.24 5.89 -20.18
N ASN A 64 0.65 6.11 -19.21
CA ASN A 64 1.60 7.21 -19.25
C ASN A 64 2.77 6.90 -20.17
N LYS A 65 3.25 7.95 -20.84
CA LYS A 65 4.53 7.92 -21.56
C LYS A 65 5.68 8.15 -20.59
N LEU A 66 6.83 7.58 -20.93
CA LEU A 66 8.08 7.78 -20.23
C LEU A 66 8.57 9.21 -20.43
N LYS A 67 8.85 9.89 -19.32
CA LYS A 67 9.41 11.24 -19.25
C LYS A 67 10.82 11.20 -18.68
N GLU A 68 11.57 12.30 -18.80
CA GLU A 68 12.94 12.38 -18.28
C GLU A 68 13.00 12.19 -16.76
N GLN A 69 12.04 12.76 -16.02
CA GLN A 69 11.96 12.62 -14.56
C GLN A 69 11.82 11.17 -14.09
N ASP A 70 11.21 10.30 -14.90
CA ASP A 70 10.98 8.89 -14.56
C ASP A 70 12.29 8.09 -14.53
N LEU A 71 13.34 8.55 -15.22
CA LEU A 71 14.66 7.89 -15.19
C LEU A 71 15.28 7.87 -13.78
N ASN A 72 14.84 8.76 -12.89
CA ASN A 72 15.34 8.83 -11.51
C ASN A 72 14.76 7.74 -10.61
N CYS A 73 13.59 7.19 -10.95
CA CYS A 73 12.87 6.21 -10.12
C CYS A 73 12.51 4.91 -10.85
N ASN A 74 12.58 4.88 -12.18
CA ASN A 74 12.33 3.71 -13.00
C ASN A 74 13.63 3.13 -13.56
N PHE A 75 14.21 2.17 -12.85
CA PHE A 75 15.42 1.46 -13.27
C PHE A 75 15.16 0.38 -14.35
N PHE A 76 13.93 0.24 -14.84
CA PHE A 76 13.61 -0.69 -15.94
C PHE A 76 13.77 -0.09 -17.33
N VAL A 77 14.01 1.21 -17.44
CA VAL A 77 14.04 1.92 -18.72
C VAL A 77 15.41 2.54 -18.98
N GLU A 78 15.60 3.06 -20.18
CA GLU A 78 16.79 3.79 -20.62
C GLU A 78 16.39 5.13 -21.25
N LYS A 79 17.35 6.06 -21.35
CA LYS A 79 17.10 7.44 -21.81
C LYS A 79 16.59 7.52 -23.25
N ASP A 80 16.99 6.60 -24.12
CA ASP A 80 16.58 6.55 -25.53
C ASP A 80 15.13 6.08 -25.73
N GLN A 81 14.48 5.55 -24.69
CA GLN A 81 13.08 5.11 -24.70
C GLN A 81 12.09 6.22 -24.31
N ILE A 82 12.55 7.43 -24.01
CA ILE A 82 11.68 8.56 -23.64
C ILE A 82 10.62 8.78 -24.72
N GLY A 83 9.36 8.93 -24.30
CA GLY A 83 8.19 9.08 -25.18
C GLY A 83 7.47 7.77 -25.51
N GLU A 84 8.05 6.61 -25.24
CA GLU A 84 7.35 5.32 -25.27
C GLU A 84 6.39 5.19 -24.08
N PHE A 85 5.41 4.29 -24.14
CA PHE A 85 4.62 3.96 -22.94
C PHE A 85 5.53 3.29 -21.90
N LYS A 86 5.44 3.72 -20.63
CA LYS A 86 6.29 3.20 -19.55
C LYS A 86 6.27 1.68 -19.51
N VAL A 87 5.08 1.07 -19.56
CA VAL A 87 4.90 -0.39 -19.56
C VAL A 87 5.58 -1.10 -20.72
N ASN A 88 5.60 -0.49 -21.92
CA ASN A 88 6.29 -1.08 -23.07
C ASN A 88 7.81 -1.05 -22.85
N ALA A 89 8.34 0.10 -22.44
CA ALA A 89 9.76 0.30 -22.23
C ALA A 89 10.32 -0.62 -21.12
N SER A 90 9.54 -0.89 -20.08
CA SER A 90 9.97 -1.68 -18.91
C SER A 90 9.80 -3.20 -19.06
N LYS A 91 8.92 -3.68 -19.95
CA LYS A 91 8.50 -5.10 -19.98
C LYS A 91 9.65 -6.11 -20.03
N LEU A 92 10.63 -5.87 -20.91
CA LEU A 92 11.75 -6.80 -21.11
C LEU A 92 12.60 -6.90 -19.84
N LYS A 93 13.02 -5.76 -19.27
CA LYS A 93 13.83 -5.76 -18.04
C LYS A 93 13.11 -6.38 -16.86
N ILE A 94 11.79 -6.17 -16.72
CA ILE A 94 10.98 -6.82 -15.68
C ILE A 94 10.98 -8.34 -15.89
N GLN A 95 10.74 -8.80 -17.12
CA GLN A 95 10.70 -10.24 -17.43
C GLN A 95 12.05 -10.92 -17.20
N ASP A 96 13.16 -10.23 -17.51
CA ASP A 96 14.53 -10.73 -17.32
C ASP A 96 14.88 -10.96 -15.84
N MET A 97 14.26 -10.21 -14.91
CA MET A 97 14.48 -10.40 -13.47
C MET A 97 14.06 -11.81 -13.01
N ASN A 98 12.97 -12.33 -13.58
CA ASN A 98 12.49 -13.67 -13.26
C ASN A 98 11.67 -14.25 -14.41
N PRO A 99 12.29 -15.08 -15.28
CA PRO A 99 11.62 -15.72 -16.41
C PRO A 99 10.43 -16.63 -16.06
N ARG A 100 10.27 -16.98 -14.78
CA ARG A 100 9.18 -17.85 -14.29
C ARG A 100 7.91 -17.07 -13.96
N VAL A 101 8.01 -15.76 -13.75
CA VAL A 101 6.84 -14.89 -13.54
C VAL A 101 6.32 -14.48 -14.91
N LYS A 102 5.03 -14.68 -15.16
CA LYS A 102 4.41 -14.22 -16.39
C LYS A 102 4.10 -12.73 -16.30
N ILE A 103 4.78 -11.91 -17.11
CA ILE A 103 4.54 -10.47 -17.17
C ILE A 103 3.60 -10.13 -18.33
N GLU A 104 2.46 -9.51 -18.02
CA GLU A 104 1.54 -8.92 -18.98
C GLU A 104 1.48 -7.40 -18.78
N ILE A 105 1.28 -6.67 -19.88
CA ILE A 105 1.19 -5.22 -19.86
C ILE A 105 -0.06 -4.75 -20.61
N ASP A 106 -0.61 -3.62 -20.18
CA ASP A 106 -1.70 -2.91 -20.84
C ASP A 106 -1.42 -1.41 -20.79
N ASN A 107 -1.56 -0.71 -21.91
CA ASN A 107 -1.32 0.72 -22.02
C ASN A 107 -2.63 1.53 -22.15
N ARG A 108 -3.79 0.90 -21.94
CA ARG A 108 -5.08 1.59 -21.80
C ARG A 108 -5.14 2.31 -20.45
N ASN A 109 -5.99 3.33 -20.39
CA ASN A 109 -6.35 3.89 -19.09
C ASN A 109 -7.15 2.83 -18.32
N TRP A 110 -6.74 2.52 -17.10
CA TRP A 110 -7.45 1.54 -16.27
C TRP A 110 -8.91 1.96 -16.01
N GLU A 111 -9.18 3.26 -16.03
CA GLU A 111 -10.53 3.81 -15.84
C GLU A 111 -11.49 3.50 -16.99
N ASP A 112 -10.98 3.11 -18.16
CA ASP A 112 -11.73 2.74 -19.37
C ASP A 112 -11.97 1.22 -19.46
N LEU A 113 -11.50 0.44 -18.49
CA LEU A 113 -11.67 -1.02 -18.45
C LEU A 113 -13.04 -1.39 -17.90
N GLU A 114 -13.60 -2.47 -18.41
CA GLU A 114 -14.82 -3.05 -17.87
C GLU A 114 -14.53 -3.80 -16.56
N ILE A 115 -15.48 -3.77 -15.62
CA ILE A 115 -15.36 -4.42 -14.30
C ILE A 115 -15.00 -5.92 -14.46
N GLU A 116 -15.56 -6.60 -15.46
CA GLU A 116 -15.26 -7.99 -15.79
C GLU A 116 -13.77 -8.28 -16.00
N GLU A 117 -13.00 -7.31 -16.52
CA GLU A 117 -11.57 -7.51 -16.82
C GLU A 117 -10.74 -7.67 -15.54
N PHE A 118 -11.24 -7.20 -14.40
CA PHE A 118 -10.57 -7.28 -13.10
C PHE A 118 -10.79 -8.63 -12.39
N LYS A 119 -11.85 -9.39 -12.74
CA LYS A 119 -12.24 -10.66 -12.08
C LYS A 119 -11.15 -11.72 -12.04
N LYS A 120 -10.18 -11.65 -12.95
CA LYS A 120 -9.07 -12.59 -13.04
C LYS A 120 -7.97 -12.38 -11.98
N PHE A 121 -7.96 -11.23 -11.32
CA PHE A 121 -6.92 -10.86 -10.35
C PHE A 121 -7.30 -11.29 -8.93
N GLN A 122 -6.29 -11.65 -8.16
CA GLN A 122 -6.44 -12.01 -6.75
C GLN A 122 -6.19 -10.81 -5.83
N ILE A 123 -5.35 -9.86 -6.26
CA ILE A 123 -5.05 -8.63 -5.54
C ILE A 123 -4.88 -7.51 -6.57
N ILE A 124 -5.43 -6.34 -6.27
CA ILE A 124 -5.23 -5.10 -7.02
C ILE A 124 -4.30 -4.19 -6.21
N ILE A 125 -3.25 -3.71 -6.85
CA ILE A 125 -2.34 -2.71 -6.30
C ILE A 125 -2.44 -1.48 -7.17
N SER A 126 -2.63 -0.31 -6.59
CA SER A 126 -2.64 0.95 -7.33
C SER A 126 -1.66 1.96 -6.76
N THR A 127 -1.02 2.72 -7.64
CA THR A 127 0.01 3.69 -7.25
C THR A 127 -0.31 5.09 -7.75
N GLY A 128 -0.05 6.09 -6.90
CA GLY A 128 -0.15 7.50 -7.25
C GLY A 128 -1.57 8.00 -7.58
N LEU A 129 -2.63 7.29 -7.18
CA LEU A 129 -4.02 7.70 -7.43
C LEU A 129 -4.47 8.84 -6.51
N ASN A 130 -5.38 9.68 -7.00
CA ASN A 130 -6.09 10.67 -6.19
C ASN A 130 -7.30 10.04 -5.45
N SER A 131 -7.95 10.80 -4.56
CA SER A 131 -9.07 10.32 -3.73
C SER A 131 -10.26 9.78 -4.56
N ARG A 132 -10.64 10.45 -5.66
CA ARG A 132 -11.72 9.96 -6.57
C ARG A 132 -11.34 8.63 -7.20
N GLN A 133 -10.11 8.52 -7.68
CA GLN A 133 -9.61 7.32 -8.32
C GLN A 133 -9.51 6.16 -7.32
N ILE A 134 -9.04 6.41 -6.10
CA ILE A 134 -9.00 5.42 -5.01
C ILE A 134 -10.43 4.93 -4.70
N SER A 135 -11.39 5.84 -4.52
CA SER A 135 -12.81 5.48 -4.32
C SER A 135 -13.34 4.58 -5.45
N LYS A 136 -13.08 4.94 -6.71
CA LYS A 136 -13.52 4.17 -7.89
C LYS A 136 -12.93 2.76 -7.90
N ILE A 137 -11.61 2.61 -7.75
CA ILE A 137 -10.97 1.29 -7.80
C ILE A 137 -11.32 0.44 -6.55
N ASP A 138 -11.50 1.05 -5.39
CA ASP A 138 -11.96 0.38 -4.17
C ASP A 138 -13.39 -0.16 -4.32
N GLY A 139 -14.27 0.62 -4.97
CA GLY A 139 -15.62 0.18 -5.35
C GLY A 139 -15.59 -1.09 -6.21
N ILE A 140 -14.76 -1.11 -7.25
CA ILE A 140 -14.57 -2.27 -8.14
C ILE A 140 -14.03 -3.48 -7.34
N SER A 141 -12.99 -3.25 -6.53
CA SER A 141 -12.40 -4.24 -5.62
C SER A 141 -13.46 -4.91 -4.74
N ARG A 142 -14.32 -4.11 -4.11
CA ARG A 142 -15.39 -4.58 -3.22
C ARG A 142 -16.50 -5.31 -3.95
N GLU A 143 -16.90 -4.84 -5.12
CA GLU A 143 -17.90 -5.51 -5.96
C GLU A 143 -17.44 -6.91 -6.38
N LEU A 144 -16.16 -7.05 -6.70
CA LEU A 144 -15.58 -8.32 -7.15
C LEU A 144 -15.01 -9.18 -6.03
N ASN A 145 -15.04 -8.69 -4.80
CA ASN A 145 -14.41 -9.31 -3.63
C ASN A 145 -12.90 -9.59 -3.84
N ILE A 146 -12.18 -8.62 -4.38
CA ILE A 146 -10.73 -8.68 -4.64
C ILE A 146 -10.02 -7.72 -3.68
N PRO A 147 -9.13 -8.18 -2.79
CA PRO A 147 -8.30 -7.31 -1.96
C PRO A 147 -7.57 -6.21 -2.75
N MET A 148 -7.52 -5.01 -2.19
CA MET A 148 -6.88 -3.85 -2.79
C MET A 148 -5.86 -3.20 -1.85
N ILE A 149 -4.76 -2.74 -2.42
CA ILE A 149 -3.78 -1.88 -1.76
C ILE A 149 -3.50 -0.67 -2.64
N THR A 150 -3.55 0.54 -2.09
CA THR A 150 -3.12 1.77 -2.78
C THR A 150 -1.95 2.40 -2.04
N CYS A 151 -1.04 3.05 -2.77
CA CYS A 151 0.07 3.76 -2.15
C CYS A 151 0.59 4.91 -3.01
N CYS A 152 1.28 5.86 -2.37
CA CYS A 152 1.96 6.95 -3.05
C CYS A 152 3.16 7.45 -2.24
N VAL A 153 4.02 8.23 -2.89
CA VAL A 153 5.19 8.90 -2.31
C VAL A 153 5.15 10.39 -2.66
N HIS A 154 5.49 11.22 -1.68
CA HIS A 154 5.55 12.68 -1.78
C HIS A 154 6.82 13.19 -1.10
N GLY A 155 7.88 13.31 -1.88
CA GLY A 155 9.23 13.57 -1.43
C GLY A 155 9.70 12.46 -0.51
N ILE A 156 10.11 12.82 0.71
CA ILE A 156 10.58 11.84 1.69
C ILE A 156 9.44 11.10 2.40
N ASN A 157 8.19 11.50 2.19
CA ASN A 157 7.01 10.92 2.84
C ASN A 157 6.29 9.93 1.93
N GLY A 158 5.47 9.06 2.53
CA GLY A 158 4.67 8.09 1.77
C GLY A 158 3.39 7.71 2.48
N PHE A 159 2.50 7.05 1.75
CA PHE A 159 1.20 6.64 2.21
C PHE A 159 0.84 5.27 1.65
N ILE A 160 0.20 4.46 2.49
CA ILE A 160 -0.34 3.15 2.16
C ILE A 160 -1.76 3.10 2.71
N PHE A 161 -2.71 2.67 1.88
CA PHE A 161 -4.04 2.28 2.31
C PHE A 161 -4.35 0.88 1.81
N ASN A 162 -4.80 0.02 2.71
CA ASN A 162 -5.20 -1.34 2.44
C ASN A 162 -6.72 -1.47 2.61
N ASP A 163 -7.40 -2.00 1.59
CA ASP A 163 -8.72 -2.60 1.74
C ASP A 163 -8.67 -4.06 1.30
N LEU A 164 -8.30 -4.94 2.24
CA LEU A 164 -8.26 -6.37 1.96
C LEU A 164 -9.61 -7.06 2.13
N ILE A 165 -10.70 -6.29 2.34
CA ILE A 165 -12.06 -6.75 2.63
C ILE A 165 -12.12 -7.49 3.97
N LYS A 166 -11.58 -8.71 3.97
CA LYS A 166 -11.35 -9.57 5.12
C LYS A 166 -10.03 -10.30 4.91
N ASN A 167 -9.14 -10.26 5.89
CA ASN A 167 -7.89 -11.02 5.83
C ASN A 167 -7.72 -11.90 7.08
N LEU A 168 -7.29 -13.14 6.85
CA LEU A 168 -6.93 -14.07 7.91
C LEU A 168 -5.41 -14.06 8.11
N SER A 169 -4.99 -13.83 9.36
CA SER A 169 -3.57 -13.81 9.73
C SER A 169 -3.36 -14.59 11.01
N TRP A 170 -2.23 -15.28 11.10
CA TRP A 170 -1.80 -15.89 12.34
C TRP A 170 -0.98 -14.89 13.16
N ILE A 171 -1.25 -14.80 14.46
CA ILE A 171 -0.40 -14.05 15.39
C ILE A 171 0.04 -14.93 16.54
N LYS A 172 1.26 -14.70 17.00
CA LYS A 172 1.78 -15.31 18.22
C LYS A 172 1.69 -14.28 19.34
N VAL A 173 1.08 -14.68 20.45
CA VAL A 173 0.89 -13.84 21.63
C VAL A 173 1.17 -14.66 22.88
N GLU A 174 1.48 -13.98 23.98
CA GLU A 174 1.63 -14.63 25.27
C GLU A 174 0.35 -15.39 25.68
N PHE A 175 0.55 -16.54 26.31
CA PHE A 175 -0.52 -17.39 26.81
C PHE A 175 -1.38 -16.63 27.83
N ASN A 176 -2.70 -16.77 27.71
CA ASN A 176 -3.66 -16.21 28.66
C ASN A 176 -4.89 -17.12 28.71
N GLU A 177 -5.17 -17.71 29.88
CA GLU A 177 -6.25 -18.69 30.10
C GLU A 177 -7.64 -18.13 29.81
N ASN A 178 -7.84 -16.81 29.92
CA ASN A 178 -9.13 -16.16 29.70
C ASN A 178 -9.39 -15.80 28.23
N ARG A 179 -8.51 -16.19 27.30
CA ARG A 179 -8.65 -15.83 25.89
C ARG A 179 -9.61 -16.77 25.19
N GLU A 180 -10.66 -16.22 24.61
CA GLU A 180 -11.72 -16.97 23.94
C GLU A 180 -11.85 -16.59 22.46
N ILE A 181 -12.49 -17.45 21.68
CA ILE A 181 -12.91 -17.16 20.30
C ILE A 181 -13.98 -16.06 20.35
N GLY A 182 -13.85 -15.03 19.52
CA GLY A 182 -14.74 -13.88 19.55
C GLY A 182 -14.03 -12.57 19.24
N GLU A 183 -14.56 -11.47 19.76
CA GLU A 183 -14.00 -10.14 19.53
C GLU A 183 -12.58 -10.04 20.08
N PHE A 184 -11.62 -9.69 19.22
CA PHE A 184 -10.24 -9.42 19.64
C PHE A 184 -10.03 -7.92 19.86
N ASN A 185 -10.51 -7.14 18.91
CA ASN A 185 -10.57 -5.68 18.96
C ASN A 185 -11.68 -5.22 17.99
N LEU A 186 -11.86 -3.91 17.87
CA LEU A 186 -12.93 -3.29 17.09
C LEU A 186 -12.98 -3.69 15.60
N VAL A 187 -11.85 -4.11 15.03
CA VAL A 187 -11.71 -4.47 13.61
C VAL A 187 -11.26 -5.93 13.41
N SER A 188 -11.19 -6.73 14.48
CA SER A 188 -10.61 -8.07 14.41
C SER A 188 -11.32 -9.06 15.32
N ASN A 189 -11.51 -10.29 14.86
CA ASN A 189 -12.02 -11.40 15.68
C ASN A 189 -11.01 -12.54 15.76
N ILE A 190 -10.90 -13.18 16.92
CA ILE A 190 -10.24 -14.48 17.07
C ILE A 190 -11.19 -15.53 16.49
N VAL A 191 -10.72 -16.25 15.48
CA VAL A 191 -11.42 -17.37 14.84
C VAL A 191 -10.95 -18.72 15.38
N LYS A 192 -9.67 -18.81 15.75
CA LYS A 192 -9.05 -20.04 16.27
C LYS A 192 -7.93 -19.71 17.26
N ILE A 193 -7.79 -20.57 18.27
CA ILE A 193 -6.70 -20.52 19.26
C ILE A 193 -6.01 -21.87 19.23
N ASP A 194 -4.71 -21.86 18.95
CA ASP A 194 -3.83 -23.02 19.12
C ASP A 194 -2.83 -22.70 20.25
N GLU A 195 -2.50 -23.69 21.08
CA GLU A 195 -1.44 -23.56 22.08
C GLU A 195 -0.11 -24.07 21.52
N ILE A 196 0.95 -23.32 21.74
CA ILE A 196 2.31 -23.72 21.36
C ILE A 196 3.27 -23.53 22.53
N MET A 197 4.27 -24.39 22.62
CA MET A 197 5.38 -24.26 23.56
C MET A 197 6.67 -23.97 22.81
N GLU A 198 7.39 -22.93 23.24
CA GLU A 198 8.71 -22.59 22.72
C GLU A 198 9.64 -22.18 23.86
N ASN A 199 10.80 -22.84 23.97
CA ASN A 199 11.79 -22.58 25.02
C ASN A 199 11.16 -22.53 26.44
N ASP A 200 10.34 -23.54 26.75
CA ASP A 200 9.58 -23.68 28.01
C ASP A 200 8.52 -22.59 28.30
N ASN A 201 8.31 -21.64 27.38
CA ASN A 201 7.26 -20.65 27.47
C ASN A 201 6.03 -21.08 26.66
N LYS A 202 4.84 -20.93 27.27
CA LYS A 202 3.56 -21.14 26.59
C LYS A 202 3.14 -19.89 25.82
N PHE A 203 2.68 -20.08 24.60
CA PHE A 203 2.10 -19.03 23.77
C PHE A 203 0.77 -19.49 23.19
N HIS A 204 -0.08 -18.53 22.84
CA HIS A 204 -1.19 -18.75 21.93
C HIS A 204 -0.79 -18.37 20.52
N LYS A 205 -1.14 -19.22 19.57
CA LYS A 205 -1.15 -18.92 18.15
C LYS A 205 -2.61 -18.70 17.74
N LEU A 206 -2.94 -17.47 17.39
CA LEU A 206 -4.32 -17.05 17.11
C LEU A 206 -4.52 -16.86 15.63
N LEU A 207 -5.61 -17.41 15.09
CA LEU A 207 -6.10 -17.03 13.77
C LEU A 207 -7.01 -15.83 13.93
N ILE A 208 -6.60 -14.68 13.39
CA ILE A 208 -7.34 -13.44 13.46
C ILE A 208 -7.97 -13.14 12.11
N GLU A 209 -9.29 -12.93 12.10
CA GLU A 209 -10.00 -12.31 10.97
C GLU A 209 -10.02 -10.80 11.16
N ASN A 210 -9.28 -10.10 10.31
CA ASN A 210 -9.29 -8.64 10.24
C ASN A 210 -10.31 -8.17 9.21
N LYS A 211 -11.15 -7.20 9.58
CA LYS A 211 -12.10 -6.54 8.70
C LYS A 211 -11.54 -5.19 8.28
N PHE A 212 -11.58 -4.92 6.98
CA PHE A 212 -11.11 -3.69 6.37
C PHE A 212 -12.30 -2.82 5.97
N ARG A 213 -12.03 -1.54 5.75
CA ARG A 213 -13.05 -0.52 5.44
C ARG A 213 -12.74 0.16 4.13
N LYS A 214 -13.82 0.53 3.45
CA LYS A 214 -13.75 1.22 2.17
C LYS A 214 -13.13 2.60 2.33
N TRP A 215 -12.55 3.10 1.25
CA TRP A 215 -11.99 4.44 1.19
C TRP A 215 -12.99 5.52 1.62
N ASP A 216 -14.22 5.43 1.11
CA ASP A 216 -15.27 6.41 1.40
C ASP A 216 -15.85 6.31 2.83
N GLU A 217 -15.50 5.25 3.56
CA GLU A 217 -15.93 5.01 4.94
C GLU A 217 -14.90 5.48 5.98
N LEU A 218 -13.70 5.91 5.56
CA LEU A 218 -12.65 6.37 6.47
C LEU A 218 -13.12 7.59 7.27
N ASN A 219 -13.00 7.53 8.60
CA ASN A 219 -13.46 8.60 9.49
C ASN A 219 -12.73 8.62 10.85
N GLY A 220 -13.09 9.57 11.69
CA GLY A 220 -12.45 9.77 13.00
C GLY A 220 -12.75 8.71 14.06
N LYS A 221 -13.78 7.88 13.88
CA LYS A 221 -14.33 7.04 14.95
C LYS A 221 -13.30 6.10 15.54
N PHE A 222 -12.51 5.43 14.71
CA PHE A 222 -11.54 4.44 15.17
C PHE A 222 -10.26 5.08 15.70
N LEU A 223 -9.83 6.20 15.13
CA LEU A 223 -8.81 7.05 15.75
C LEU A 223 -9.23 7.49 17.15
N ASN A 224 -10.48 7.90 17.31
CA ASN A 224 -11.04 8.30 18.59
C ASN A 224 -11.05 7.12 19.58
N LEU A 225 -11.32 5.89 19.14
CA LEU A 225 -11.30 4.73 20.02
C LEU A 225 -9.87 4.26 20.36
N GLN A 226 -8.94 4.34 19.41
CA GLN A 226 -7.52 4.03 19.62
C GLN A 226 -6.86 5.08 20.52
N PHE A 227 -7.31 6.33 20.45
CA PHE A 227 -6.83 7.47 21.25
C PHE A 227 -7.98 8.16 22.02
N PRO A 228 -8.61 7.46 23.00
CA PRO A 228 -9.93 7.81 23.56
C PRO A 228 -9.98 9.03 24.47
N SER A 229 -8.86 9.40 25.09
CA SER A 229 -8.80 10.60 25.92
C SER A 229 -7.38 11.03 26.24
N ASP A 230 -7.01 12.18 25.69
CA ASP A 230 -6.56 13.40 26.36
C ASP A 230 -6.23 14.39 25.23
N LYS A 231 -6.47 15.70 25.37
CA LYS A 231 -6.01 16.68 24.36
C LYS A 231 -4.51 16.50 24.01
N LYS A 232 -3.74 15.90 24.93
CA LYS A 232 -2.33 15.53 24.78
C LYS A 232 -2.07 14.24 23.99
N LYS A 233 -3.01 13.30 23.88
CA LYS A 233 -2.83 12.03 23.13
C LYS A 233 -3.26 12.12 21.67
N LYS A 234 -4.30 12.91 21.34
CA LYS A 234 -4.63 13.22 19.94
C LYS A 234 -3.50 14.02 19.25
N LYS A 235 -2.70 14.78 20.00
CA LYS A 235 -1.43 15.38 19.54
C LYS A 235 -0.35 14.37 19.12
N LYS A 236 -0.54 13.07 19.39
CA LYS A 236 0.32 11.99 18.86
C LYS A 236 -0.08 11.52 17.47
N ILE A 237 -1.25 11.93 16.96
CA ILE A 237 -1.59 11.71 15.56
C ILE A 237 -0.62 12.58 14.77
N ASN A 238 0.17 11.94 13.92
CA ASN A 238 1.11 12.64 13.09
C ASN A 238 0.30 13.46 12.08
N ILE A 239 0.44 14.79 12.12
CA ILE A 239 -0.30 15.70 11.24
C ILE A 239 -0.04 15.41 9.76
N LEU A 240 1.10 14.77 9.44
CA LEU A 240 1.42 14.28 8.11
C LEU A 240 0.32 13.36 7.53
N LEU A 241 -0.37 12.58 8.36
CA LEU A 241 -1.52 11.79 7.92
C LEU A 241 -2.58 12.67 7.24
N ILE A 242 -2.97 13.74 7.93
CA ILE A 242 -4.00 14.66 7.44
C ILE A 242 -3.48 15.45 6.25
N MET A 243 -2.22 15.87 6.28
CA MET A 243 -1.61 16.57 5.13
C MET A 243 -1.61 15.73 3.86
N ILE A 244 -1.32 14.41 3.95
CA ILE A 244 -1.39 13.53 2.79
C ILE A 244 -2.83 13.29 2.34
N LEU A 245 -3.76 13.03 3.27
CA LEU A 245 -5.19 12.87 2.92
C LEU A 245 -5.74 14.13 2.23
N SER A 246 -5.40 15.31 2.74
CA SER A 246 -5.75 16.59 2.13
C SER A 246 -5.13 16.74 0.75
N LEU A 247 -3.88 16.33 0.54
CA LEU A 247 -3.24 16.37 -0.76
C LEU A 247 -3.94 15.45 -1.78
N LEU A 248 -4.37 14.26 -1.35
CA LEU A 248 -5.10 13.30 -2.18
C LEU A 248 -6.51 13.81 -2.58
N ASP A 249 -7.11 14.67 -1.75
CA ASP A 249 -8.40 15.31 -2.01
C ASP A 249 -8.29 16.58 -2.89
N MET A 250 -7.08 17.10 -3.15
CA MET A 250 -6.88 18.27 -4.01
C MET A 250 -7.17 17.97 -5.50
N ASN A 251 -7.39 19.06 -6.26
CA ASN A 251 -7.83 19.03 -7.66
C ASN A 251 -7.00 18.11 -8.58
N GLU A 252 -7.69 17.50 -9.55
CA GLU A 252 -7.11 16.56 -10.54
C GLU A 252 -6.06 17.19 -11.46
N GLU A 253 -5.97 18.53 -11.48
CA GLU A 253 -5.12 19.28 -12.39
C GLU A 253 -3.62 18.99 -12.21
N PHE A 254 -3.20 18.37 -11.11
CA PHE A 254 -1.79 18.04 -10.86
C PHE A 254 -1.40 16.65 -11.37
N TYR A 255 -2.37 15.80 -11.71
CA TYR A 255 -2.10 14.42 -12.09
C TYR A 255 -1.43 14.33 -13.47
N GLY A 256 -0.28 13.65 -13.51
CA GLY A 256 0.47 13.45 -14.75
C GLY A 256 1.20 14.68 -15.30
N LYS A 257 1.16 15.82 -14.59
CA LYS A 257 2.00 16.99 -14.89
C LYS A 257 3.46 16.72 -14.54
N ASP A 258 4.35 17.49 -15.15
CA ASP A 258 5.74 17.55 -14.72
C ASP A 258 5.79 18.23 -13.35
N ILE A 259 6.72 17.82 -12.49
CA ILE A 259 6.76 18.31 -11.12
C ILE A 259 6.96 19.83 -11.05
N GLU A 260 7.69 20.38 -12.01
CA GLU A 260 7.92 21.82 -12.15
C GLU A 260 6.64 22.61 -12.43
N ASP A 261 5.61 21.95 -12.98
CA ASP A 261 4.31 22.55 -13.31
C ASP A 261 3.28 22.41 -12.18
N VAL A 262 3.62 21.67 -11.12
CA VAL A 262 2.73 21.48 -9.96
C VAL A 262 2.88 22.67 -9.02
N VAL A 263 1.86 23.53 -9.02
CA VAL A 263 1.77 24.68 -8.10
C VAL A 263 0.56 24.50 -7.19
N ILE A 264 0.84 24.21 -5.92
CA ILE A 264 -0.18 24.06 -4.88
C ILE A 264 -0.31 25.38 -4.12
N ASP A 265 -1.50 25.99 -4.14
CA ASP A 265 -1.77 27.17 -3.31
C ASP A 265 -1.80 26.79 -1.83
N LEU A 266 -1.08 27.57 -1.02
CA LEU A 266 -0.93 27.27 0.40
C LEU A 266 -2.24 27.43 1.17
N GLU A 267 -3.06 28.44 0.82
CA GLU A 267 -4.30 28.71 1.54
C GLU A 267 -5.38 27.70 1.15
N GLU A 268 -5.43 27.28 -0.12
CA GLU A 268 -6.24 26.14 -0.57
C GLU A 268 -5.85 24.85 0.17
N PHE A 269 -4.55 24.58 0.30
CA PHE A 269 -4.08 23.40 1.04
C PHE A 269 -4.46 23.46 2.53
N LYS A 270 -4.35 24.63 3.17
CA LYS A 270 -4.79 24.83 4.57
C LYS A 270 -6.31 24.61 4.74
N LEU A 271 -7.11 24.97 3.73
CA LEU A 271 -8.55 24.72 3.73
C LEU A 271 -8.84 23.21 3.71
N HIS A 272 -8.25 22.46 2.78
CA HIS A 272 -8.41 21.00 2.71
C HIS A 272 -7.92 20.27 3.96
N ILE A 273 -6.87 20.78 4.61
CA ILE A 273 -6.42 20.28 5.92
C ILE A 273 -7.51 20.50 6.97
N SER A 274 -8.10 21.69 7.03
CA SER A 274 -9.15 22.02 8.00
C SER A 274 -10.40 21.17 7.80
N GLU A 275 -10.79 20.93 6.54
CA GLU A 275 -11.89 20.04 6.16
C GLU A 275 -11.64 18.60 6.59
N ASN A 276 -10.45 18.07 6.31
CA ASN A 276 -10.09 16.71 6.71
C ASN A 276 -10.01 16.56 8.24
N LEU A 277 -9.49 17.54 8.97
CA LEU A 277 -9.57 17.51 10.43
C LEU A 277 -11.01 17.38 10.94
N ASN A 278 -11.96 18.09 10.32
CA ASN A 278 -13.37 18.00 10.67
C ASN A 278 -13.95 16.62 10.30
N LYS A 279 -13.67 16.12 9.08
CA LYS A 279 -14.08 14.78 8.63
C LYS A 279 -13.60 13.66 9.57
N PHE A 280 -12.40 13.79 10.10
CA PHE A 280 -11.80 12.84 11.02
C PHE A 280 -12.02 13.17 12.51
N GLU A 281 -12.90 14.13 12.84
CA GLU A 281 -13.22 14.53 14.22
C GLU A 281 -11.97 14.83 15.08
N LEU A 282 -10.96 15.41 14.44
CA LEU A 282 -9.68 15.76 15.04
C LEU A 282 -9.69 17.24 15.47
N PRO A 283 -9.00 17.57 16.58
CA PRO A 283 -9.00 18.94 17.07
C PRO A 283 -8.20 19.86 16.16
N GLN A 284 -8.76 21.01 15.82
CA GLN A 284 -8.08 22.08 15.06
C GLN A 284 -6.76 22.54 15.72
N SER A 285 -6.59 22.31 17.03
CA SER A 285 -5.31 22.57 17.74
C SER A 285 -4.15 21.65 17.35
N LEU A 286 -4.35 20.67 16.45
CA LEU A 286 -3.22 19.93 15.84
C LEU A 286 -2.41 20.80 14.89
N ILE A 287 -2.98 21.94 14.53
CA ILE A 287 -2.43 22.86 13.56
C ILE A 287 -2.17 24.18 14.27
N GLU A 288 -1.04 24.77 13.93
CA GLU A 288 -0.67 26.10 14.38
C GLU A 288 -0.41 26.96 13.14
N PHE A 289 -1.45 27.28 12.35
CA PHE A 289 -1.27 28.02 11.08
C PHE A 289 -0.62 29.40 11.25
N GLU A 290 -0.80 30.03 12.41
CA GLU A 290 -0.15 31.30 12.78
C GLU A 290 1.32 31.12 13.22
N ASN A 291 1.78 29.89 13.44
CA ASN A 291 3.16 29.58 13.80
C ASN A 291 4.03 29.52 12.53
N GLU A 292 4.99 30.45 12.42
CA GLU A 292 5.90 30.54 11.28
C GLU A 292 6.65 29.22 10.98
N LYS A 293 6.97 28.41 12.00
CA LYS A 293 7.63 27.12 11.79
C LYS A 293 6.69 26.13 11.11
N PHE A 294 5.42 26.12 11.48
CA PHE A 294 4.42 25.24 10.89
C PHE A 294 4.09 25.67 9.45
N ASP A 295 3.94 26.98 9.21
CA ASP A 295 3.77 27.51 7.85
C ASP A 295 4.95 27.15 6.92
N LYS A 296 6.18 27.25 7.44
CA LYS A 296 7.38 26.79 6.72
C LYS A 296 7.35 25.28 6.46
N TYR A 297 6.89 24.48 7.41
CA TYR A 297 6.76 23.04 7.25
C TYR A 297 5.75 22.67 6.15
N LEU A 298 4.58 23.34 6.11
CA LEU A 298 3.60 23.19 5.03
C LEU A 298 4.19 23.56 3.67
N LYS A 299 4.90 24.70 3.58
CA LYS A 299 5.58 25.13 2.34
C LYS A 299 6.60 24.10 1.83
N ILE A 300 7.33 23.46 2.74
CA ILE A 300 8.27 22.39 2.36
C ILE A 300 7.50 21.15 1.88
N PHE A 301 6.41 20.78 2.55
CA PHE A 301 5.59 19.64 2.15
C PHE A 301 4.98 19.83 0.77
N ILE A 302 4.30 20.97 0.50
CA ILE A 302 3.66 21.22 -0.80
C ILE A 302 4.68 21.29 -1.94
N ARG A 303 5.88 21.83 -1.69
CA ARG A 303 6.96 21.86 -2.68
C ARG A 303 7.47 20.46 -3.04
N ASN A 304 7.35 19.52 -2.11
CA ASN A 304 7.74 18.13 -2.30
C ASN A 304 6.56 17.24 -2.71
N ALA A 305 5.34 17.78 -2.83
CA ALA A 305 4.17 17.02 -3.27
C ALA A 305 4.42 16.42 -4.66
N TYR A 306 3.94 15.20 -4.87
CA TYR A 306 4.13 14.42 -6.10
C TYR A 306 5.59 14.13 -6.50
N CYS A 307 6.57 14.55 -5.70
CA CYS A 307 7.97 14.19 -5.90
C CYS A 307 8.20 12.71 -5.56
N GLU A 308 8.67 11.94 -6.54
CA GLU A 308 9.01 10.54 -6.31
C GLU A 308 10.49 10.41 -5.95
N TYR A 309 10.76 10.33 -4.65
CA TYR A 309 12.12 10.15 -4.14
C TYR A 309 12.46 8.66 -3.99
N GLN A 310 13.52 8.21 -4.68
CA GLN A 310 13.83 6.78 -4.80
C GLN A 310 13.97 6.02 -3.47
N PRO A 311 14.62 6.55 -2.42
CA PRO A 311 14.64 5.88 -1.12
C PRO A 311 13.26 5.68 -0.50
N SER A 312 12.37 6.68 -0.59
CA SER A 312 11.00 6.57 -0.09
C SER A 312 10.17 5.60 -0.93
N ASN A 313 10.34 5.60 -2.25
CA ASN A 313 9.77 4.59 -3.14
C ASN A 313 10.21 3.17 -2.74
N SER A 314 11.49 3.00 -2.41
CA SER A 314 12.06 1.70 -2.00
C SER A 314 11.47 1.21 -0.68
N ILE A 315 11.29 2.10 0.30
CA ILE A 315 10.70 1.77 1.60
C ILE A 315 9.23 1.36 1.42
N ILE A 316 8.41 2.24 0.82
CA ILE A 316 6.98 1.95 0.63
C ILE A 316 6.80 0.74 -0.27
N GLY A 317 7.52 0.65 -1.37
CA GLY A 317 7.39 -0.46 -2.32
C GLY A 317 7.81 -1.81 -1.75
N GLY A 318 8.81 -1.82 -0.86
CA GLY A 318 9.16 -3.02 -0.08
C GLY A 318 8.07 -3.43 0.90
N VAL A 319 7.53 -2.47 1.65
CA VAL A 319 6.44 -2.72 2.62
C VAL A 319 5.19 -3.23 1.92
N VAL A 320 4.75 -2.57 0.85
CA VAL A 320 3.55 -2.98 0.09
C VAL A 320 3.73 -4.36 -0.52
N ALA A 321 4.88 -4.64 -1.15
CA ALA A 321 5.14 -5.98 -1.69
C ALA A 321 5.14 -7.07 -0.61
N GLN A 322 5.66 -6.76 0.59
CA GLN A 322 5.62 -7.69 1.72
C GLN A 322 4.17 -7.92 2.22
N ASP A 323 3.34 -6.88 2.30
CA ASP A 323 1.93 -6.99 2.68
C ASP A 323 1.12 -7.82 1.67
N VAL A 324 1.39 -7.65 0.37
CA VAL A 324 0.82 -8.48 -0.70
C VAL A 324 1.18 -9.95 -0.51
N ILE A 325 2.48 -10.24 -0.30
CA ILE A 325 2.95 -11.61 -0.04
C ILE A 325 2.27 -12.18 1.21
N ASN A 326 2.23 -11.42 2.30
CA ASN A 326 1.60 -11.81 3.56
C ASN A 326 0.11 -12.13 3.39
N THR A 327 -0.60 -11.35 2.58
CA THR A 327 -2.01 -11.55 2.24
C THR A 327 -2.21 -12.87 1.47
N ILE A 328 -1.33 -13.19 0.52
CA ILE A 328 -1.41 -14.44 -0.26
C ILE A 328 -1.10 -15.66 0.61
N VAL A 329 -0.11 -15.55 1.51
CA VAL A 329 0.36 -16.70 2.31
C VAL A 329 -0.34 -16.85 3.66
N GLN A 330 -1.14 -15.85 4.07
CA GLN A 330 -1.93 -15.82 5.32
C GLN A 330 -1.10 -16.07 6.60
N LYS A 331 0.12 -15.53 6.66
CA LYS A 331 1.01 -15.73 7.81
C LYS A 331 1.02 -14.58 8.79
N GLU A 332 1.22 -13.36 8.31
CA GLU A 332 1.43 -12.18 9.16
C GLU A 332 0.25 -11.21 9.08
N LEU A 333 0.18 -10.29 10.05
CA LEU A 333 -0.77 -9.19 10.01
C LEU A 333 -0.39 -8.22 8.90
N ALA A 334 -1.33 -7.98 7.98
CA ALA A 334 -1.23 -6.87 7.05
C ALA A 334 -1.51 -5.54 7.77
N ILE A 335 -1.03 -4.43 7.20
CA ILE A 335 -1.38 -3.08 7.66
C ILE A 335 -2.90 -2.93 7.61
N ASN A 336 -3.52 -2.61 8.75
CA ASN A 336 -4.96 -2.33 8.86
C ASN A 336 -5.14 -0.92 9.43
N ASN A 337 -5.61 0.06 8.65
CA ASN A 337 -5.74 0.05 7.19
C ASN A 337 -4.92 1.14 6.52
N VAL A 338 -4.38 2.09 7.28
CA VAL A 338 -3.54 3.17 6.74
C VAL A 338 -2.18 3.16 7.41
N SER A 339 -1.13 3.40 6.64
CA SER A 339 0.20 3.70 7.16
C SER A 339 0.78 4.88 6.41
N ILE A 340 1.57 5.69 7.11
CA ILE A 340 2.34 6.77 6.49
C ILE A 340 3.81 6.57 6.77
N LEU A 341 4.67 6.91 5.82
CA LEU A 341 6.10 7.09 6.06
C LEU A 341 6.34 8.57 6.35
N ASP A 342 6.81 8.86 7.55
CA ASP A 342 7.36 10.15 7.93
C ASP A 342 8.88 10.11 7.75
N GLY A 343 9.33 10.61 6.61
CA GLY A 343 10.75 10.62 6.27
C GLY A 343 11.58 11.59 7.12
N PHE A 344 10.95 12.60 7.75
CA PHE A 344 11.66 13.54 8.62
C PHE A 344 12.01 12.88 9.95
N ASN A 345 11.08 12.11 10.52
CA ASN A 345 11.27 11.43 11.80
C ASN A 345 11.76 9.98 11.65
N SER A 346 11.81 9.46 10.41
CA SER A 346 12.12 8.05 10.12
C SER A 346 11.15 7.08 10.82
N GLU A 347 9.86 7.43 10.82
CA GLU A 347 8.79 6.66 11.44
C GLU A 347 7.79 6.18 10.39
N MET A 348 7.16 5.03 10.63
CA MET A 348 6.07 4.54 9.77
C MET A 348 4.83 4.15 10.58
N PRO A 349 4.10 5.12 11.18
CA PRO A 349 2.96 4.83 12.02
C PRO A 349 1.81 4.18 11.21
N ILE A 350 1.04 3.32 11.89
CA ILE A 350 -0.15 2.65 11.37
C ILE A 350 -1.38 3.19 12.08
N TYR A 351 -2.42 3.51 11.31
CA TYR A 351 -3.68 4.05 11.76
C TYR A 351 -4.84 3.16 11.29
N ILE A 352 -5.77 2.92 12.21
CA ILE A 352 -7.05 2.26 11.92
C ILE A 352 -8.06 3.40 11.71
N LEU A 353 -8.37 3.72 10.45
CA LEU A 353 -9.14 4.91 10.03
C LEU A 353 -10.53 4.62 9.54
#